data_AF-A0A0U2WAI1-F1
#
_entry.id   AF-A0A0U2WAI1-F1
#
_cell.length_a   1.000
_cell.length_b   1.000
_cell.length_c   1.000
_cell.angle_alpha   90.00
_cell.angle_beta   90.00
_cell.angle_gamma   90.00
#
_symmetry.space_group_name_H-M   'P 1'
#
loop_
_entity.id
_entity.type
_entity.pdbx_description
1 polymer ?
#
loop_
_entity_poly.entity_id
_entity_poly.type
_entity_poly.pdbx_seq_one_letter_code
_entity_poly.pdbx_strand_id
1 'polypeptide(L)'
;MRKTYWVAAILCIVLIVPTFRIAEASVAGAYIVNADNLNVRSEPSKSADVIGKLNRGERVEVTKESYGWYRIDAGSVEGWVAGYYLKKASGDKGGKASPAAVRKADHNLKQQGTVTADSLRVREGPGTSHPVIAGLKQGDKLTVLKADNGWLNIRVGGTTGWVSQAYVEMGGAAPAVQTSPVSRSSGKLQGKLIVIDPGHGGDDPGMIGTTLETIEKELNLKTAKLLRDELVARGAKVIMTRTKDDSNPKLSERVDISERNAADAFISIHYNSSQKNTSGTLAFYYADKDELLARAIARRLADGIGLKNNGVSFGNYHVLRENDRPAALLELGFLSNAKDEKIVRTEQYQRNAVVAIANGLADYFAGSASRV
;
A
#
# COMPACT_ATOMS: atom_id res chain seq x y z
N MET A 1 -15.19 32.06 -79.63
CA MET A 1 -14.41 32.14 -78.37
C MET A 1 -15.35 32.50 -77.21
N ARG A 2 -15.63 31.56 -76.29
CA ARG A 2 -15.94 31.83 -74.88
C ARG A 2 -15.97 30.51 -74.09
N LYS A 3 -15.42 30.59 -72.88
CA LYS A 3 -14.81 29.52 -72.09
C LYS A 3 -15.84 28.69 -71.31
N THR A 4 -15.49 27.41 -71.11
CA THR A 4 -16.09 26.42 -70.21
C THR A 4 -15.93 26.78 -68.73
N TYR A 5 -16.94 26.46 -67.91
CA TYR A 5 -16.76 26.22 -66.47
C TYR A 5 -17.62 25.01 -66.06
N TRP A 6 -16.95 23.94 -65.64
CA TRP A 6 -17.55 22.81 -64.94
C TRP A 6 -17.63 23.17 -63.46
N VAL A 7 -18.82 23.18 -62.88
CA VAL A 7 -19.01 23.30 -61.42
C VAL A 7 -19.25 21.89 -60.89
N ALA A 8 -18.26 21.34 -60.18
CA ALA A 8 -18.40 20.11 -59.43
C ALA A 8 -19.16 20.42 -58.12
N ALA A 9 -20.36 19.85 -57.98
CA ALA A 9 -21.12 19.90 -56.72
C ALA A 9 -20.54 18.86 -55.75
N ILE A 10 -19.83 19.32 -54.72
CA ILE A 10 -19.40 18.49 -53.60
C ILE A 10 -20.57 18.39 -52.62
N LEU A 11 -21.22 17.23 -52.57
CA LEU A 11 -22.25 16.90 -51.60
C LEU A 11 -21.57 16.56 -50.26
N CYS A 12 -21.42 17.54 -49.38
CA CYS A 12 -21.02 17.31 -47.98
C CYS A 12 -22.19 16.68 -47.20
N ILE A 13 -22.16 15.37 -47.02
CA ILE A 13 -23.01 14.68 -46.05
C ILE A 13 -22.44 14.98 -44.66
N VAL A 14 -23.09 15.91 -43.94
CA VAL A 14 -22.82 16.17 -42.52
C VAL A 14 -23.44 15.02 -41.72
N LEU A 15 -22.61 14.06 -41.32
CA LEU A 15 -22.96 13.04 -40.31
C LEU A 15 -23.16 13.76 -38.96
N ILE A 16 -24.42 13.97 -38.59
CA ILE A 16 -24.79 14.37 -37.23
C ILE A 16 -24.56 13.17 -36.32
N VAL A 17 -23.36 13.08 -35.75
CA VAL A 17 -23.06 12.12 -34.69
C VAL A 17 -23.72 12.67 -33.41
N PRO A 18 -24.61 11.93 -32.74
CA PRO A 18 -25.18 12.37 -31.48
C PRO A 18 -24.05 12.53 -30.47
N THR A 19 -23.83 13.75 -29.99
CA THR A 19 -22.92 14.01 -28.89
C THR A 19 -23.52 13.43 -27.62
N PHE A 20 -23.11 12.22 -27.27
CA PHE A 20 -23.29 11.71 -25.92
C PHE A 20 -22.47 12.60 -24.98
N ARG A 21 -23.14 13.53 -24.29
CA ARG A 21 -22.57 14.16 -23.11
C ARG A 21 -22.57 13.13 -21.99
N ILE A 22 -21.43 12.53 -21.73
CA ILE A 22 -21.19 11.89 -20.44
C ILE A 22 -21.20 13.02 -19.42
N ALA A 23 -22.18 12.98 -18.50
CA ALA A 23 -22.10 13.80 -17.31
C ALA A 23 -20.87 13.34 -16.53
N GLU A 24 -19.81 14.15 -16.50
CA GLU A 24 -18.67 13.91 -15.62
C GLU A 24 -19.21 13.73 -14.19
N ALA A 25 -18.73 12.71 -13.50
CA ALA A 25 -19.04 12.54 -12.08
C ALA A 25 -18.43 13.73 -11.32
N SER A 26 -19.27 14.73 -11.05
CA SER A 26 -18.88 15.94 -10.34
C SER A 26 -18.29 15.58 -8.97
N VAL A 27 -17.03 15.95 -8.77
CA VAL A 27 -16.38 15.98 -7.46
C VAL A 27 -17.03 17.03 -6.54
N ALA A 28 -17.73 18.01 -7.13
CA ALA A 28 -18.46 18.98 -6.35
C ALA A 28 -19.66 18.35 -5.63
N GLY A 29 -19.89 18.80 -4.40
CA GLY A 29 -20.93 18.28 -3.52
C GLY A 29 -20.49 18.31 -2.06
N ALA A 30 -21.37 17.87 -1.18
CA ALA A 30 -21.09 17.85 0.25
C ALA A 30 -20.28 16.64 0.69
N TYR A 31 -19.32 16.86 1.58
CA TYR A 31 -18.44 15.86 2.17
C TYR A 31 -18.39 16.01 3.70
N ILE A 32 -17.96 14.95 4.37
CA ILE A 32 -17.70 14.89 5.81
C ILE A 32 -16.21 14.66 6.04
N VAL A 33 -15.62 15.42 6.95
CA VAL A 33 -14.21 15.28 7.35
C VAL A 33 -14.03 13.99 8.15
N ASN A 34 -13.09 13.15 7.71
CA ASN A 34 -12.75 11.85 8.32
C ASN A 34 -11.33 11.88 8.95
N ALA A 35 -10.94 13.02 9.53
CA ALA A 35 -9.66 13.21 10.19
C ALA A 35 -9.76 14.21 11.34
N ASP A 36 -9.00 13.97 12.41
CA ASP A 36 -8.88 14.91 13.52
C ASP A 36 -7.79 15.96 13.17
N ASN A 37 -8.12 17.26 13.25
CA ASN A 37 -7.24 18.38 12.91
C ASN A 37 -6.74 18.41 11.44
N LEU A 38 -7.65 18.38 10.47
CA LEU A 38 -7.36 18.54 9.05
C LEU A 38 -6.95 20.00 8.74
N ASN A 39 -5.73 20.21 8.28
CA ASN A 39 -5.26 21.53 7.83
C ASN A 39 -5.92 21.93 6.49
N VAL A 40 -6.47 23.14 6.46
CA VAL A 40 -6.92 23.83 5.25
C VAL A 40 -5.79 24.73 4.77
N ARG A 41 -5.46 24.67 3.48
CA ARG A 41 -4.29 25.34 2.89
C ARG A 41 -4.66 26.34 1.80
N SER A 42 -3.79 27.32 1.56
CA SER A 42 -3.99 28.34 0.52
C SER A 42 -3.95 27.79 -0.91
N GLU A 43 -3.20 26.70 -1.14
CA GLU A 43 -3.00 26.06 -2.44
C GLU A 43 -3.09 24.52 -2.33
N PRO A 44 -3.31 23.78 -3.45
CA PRO A 44 -3.39 22.31 -3.47
C PRO A 44 -2.01 21.65 -3.32
N SER A 45 -1.30 21.97 -2.23
CA SER A 45 0.06 21.51 -1.96
C SER A 45 0.29 21.31 -0.46
N LYS A 46 1.14 20.33 -0.12
CA LYS A 46 1.56 20.09 1.28
C LYS A 46 2.47 21.19 1.83
N SER A 47 3.13 21.96 0.96
CA SER A 47 4.02 23.06 1.33
C SER A 47 3.33 24.42 1.43
N ALA A 48 2.07 24.53 0.99
CA ALA A 48 1.31 25.77 1.04
C ALA A 48 0.92 26.15 2.48
N ASP A 49 0.73 27.43 2.73
CA ASP A 49 0.41 27.94 4.06
C ASP A 49 -0.87 27.32 4.61
N VAL A 50 -0.86 27.01 5.92
CA VAL A 50 -2.05 26.54 6.63
C VAL A 50 -2.88 27.75 7.03
N ILE A 51 -4.05 27.89 6.44
CA ILE A 51 -4.96 29.02 6.62
C ILE A 51 -6.19 28.68 7.48
N GLY A 52 -6.34 27.41 7.86
CA GLY A 52 -7.39 26.97 8.76
C GLY A 52 -7.27 25.51 9.16
N LYS A 53 -8.22 25.06 9.98
CA LYS A 53 -8.33 23.66 10.42
C LYS A 53 -9.78 23.22 10.50
N LEU A 54 -10.01 21.95 10.22
CA LEU A 54 -11.30 21.27 10.34
C LEU A 54 -11.13 20.01 11.20
N ASN A 55 -12.18 19.60 11.90
CA ASN A 55 -12.18 18.38 12.71
C ASN A 55 -13.10 17.32 12.14
N ARG A 56 -12.92 16.10 12.61
CA ARG A 56 -13.70 14.94 12.18
C ARG A 56 -15.19 15.19 12.40
N GLY A 57 -15.99 14.82 11.40
CA GLY A 57 -17.43 14.98 11.42
C GLY A 57 -17.91 16.34 10.89
N GLU A 58 -17.02 17.33 10.73
CA GLU A 58 -17.39 18.61 10.11
C GLU A 58 -17.80 18.39 8.64
N ARG A 59 -18.84 19.11 8.22
CA ARG A 59 -19.37 19.05 6.85
C ARG A 59 -18.78 20.19 6.04
N VAL A 60 -18.31 19.88 4.84
CA VAL A 60 -17.73 20.85 3.90
C VAL A 60 -18.33 20.67 2.51
N GLU A 61 -18.42 21.77 1.76
CA GLU A 61 -18.78 21.71 0.35
C GLU A 61 -17.52 21.66 -0.49
N VAL A 62 -17.38 20.63 -1.33
CA VAL A 62 -16.29 20.55 -2.29
C VAL A 62 -16.76 21.22 -3.57
N THR A 63 -15.91 22.07 -4.14
CA THR A 63 -16.22 22.81 -5.37
C THR A 63 -15.37 22.36 -6.55
N LYS A 64 -14.12 21.96 -6.28
CA LYS A 64 -13.11 21.59 -7.30
C LYS A 64 -12.14 20.56 -6.75
N GLU A 65 -11.51 19.83 -7.66
CA GLU A 65 -10.39 18.94 -7.38
C GLU A 65 -9.18 19.36 -8.21
N SER A 66 -7.99 19.21 -7.64
CA SER A 66 -6.72 19.42 -8.31
C SER A 66 -5.65 18.56 -7.63
N TYR A 67 -5.10 17.59 -8.36
CA TYR A 67 -4.00 16.72 -7.89
C TYR A 67 -4.27 16.02 -6.54
N GLY A 68 -5.51 15.57 -6.31
CA GLY A 68 -5.93 14.91 -5.07
C GLY A 68 -6.25 15.87 -3.91
N TRP A 69 -6.22 17.18 -4.16
CA TRP A 69 -6.67 18.21 -3.22
C TRP A 69 -8.05 18.69 -3.61
N TYR A 70 -8.93 18.83 -2.63
CA TYR A 70 -10.28 19.32 -2.82
C TYR A 70 -10.35 20.75 -2.32
N ARG A 71 -10.82 21.64 -3.18
CA ARG A 71 -11.14 23.00 -2.77
C ARG A 71 -12.46 22.96 -2.02
N ILE A 72 -12.42 23.31 -0.75
CA ILE A 72 -13.55 23.29 0.15
C ILE A 72 -14.02 24.69 0.48
N ASP A 73 -15.32 24.79 0.72
CA ASP A 73 -15.97 25.89 1.42
C ASP A 73 -16.59 25.31 2.70
N ALA A 74 -16.12 25.78 3.84
CA ALA A 74 -16.63 25.43 5.17
C ALA A 74 -17.33 26.61 5.87
N GLY A 75 -17.62 27.70 5.14
CA GLY A 75 -18.21 28.94 5.66
C GLY A 75 -17.23 29.83 6.44
N SER A 76 -16.46 29.27 7.37
CA SER A 76 -15.46 29.99 8.17
C SER A 76 -14.07 30.04 7.53
N VAL A 77 -13.79 29.14 6.59
CA VAL A 77 -12.53 29.06 5.84
C VAL A 77 -12.78 28.44 4.46
N GLU A 78 -12.17 29.04 3.44
CA GLU A 78 -12.14 28.52 2.07
C GLU A 78 -10.68 28.22 1.71
N GLY A 79 -10.44 27.03 1.14
CA GLY A 79 -9.07 26.62 0.81
C GLY A 79 -8.99 25.18 0.33
N TRP A 80 -7.80 24.61 0.34
CA TRP A 80 -7.53 23.27 -0.16
C TRP A 80 -7.26 22.30 0.98
N VAL A 81 -7.90 21.14 0.93
CA VAL A 81 -7.65 20.02 1.83
C VAL A 81 -7.34 18.77 1.04
N ALA A 82 -6.57 17.86 1.59
CA ALA A 82 -6.29 16.60 0.89
C ALA A 82 -7.56 15.73 0.86
N GLY A 83 -8.02 15.38 -0.35
CA GLY A 83 -9.33 14.77 -0.59
C GLY A 83 -9.51 13.41 0.09
N TYR A 84 -8.43 12.68 0.36
CA TYR A 84 -8.46 11.40 1.07
C TYR A 84 -8.88 11.51 2.55
N TYR A 85 -8.98 12.73 3.10
CA TYR A 85 -9.58 12.99 4.41
C TYR A 85 -11.06 13.36 4.34
N LEU A 86 -11.68 13.36 3.16
CA LEU A 86 -13.09 13.69 2.96
C LEU A 86 -13.86 12.45 2.51
N LYS A 87 -15.04 12.23 3.09
CA LYS A 87 -16.00 11.20 2.69
C LYS A 87 -17.23 11.87 2.09
N LYS A 88 -17.64 11.53 0.87
CA LYS A 88 -18.84 12.10 0.25
C LYS A 88 -20.04 11.85 1.16
N ALA A 89 -20.78 12.91 1.49
CA ALA A 89 -21.94 12.79 2.35
C ALA A 89 -23.04 12.05 1.59
N SER A 90 -23.46 10.89 2.09
CA SER A 90 -24.69 10.25 1.64
C SER A 90 -25.85 11.21 1.93
N GLY A 91 -26.78 11.35 0.98
CA GLY A 91 -27.89 12.31 1.02
C GLY A 91 -28.97 12.00 2.05
N ASP A 92 -28.59 11.59 3.26
CA ASP A 92 -29.53 11.25 4.33
C ASP A 92 -29.34 12.13 5.57
N LYS A 93 -30.46 12.60 6.09
CA LYS A 93 -30.57 13.60 7.16
C LYS A 93 -30.25 12.97 8.52
N GLY A 94 -29.26 13.52 9.21
CA GLY A 94 -29.18 13.69 10.67
C GLY A 94 -29.22 12.44 11.58
N GLY A 95 -28.14 12.22 12.34
CA GLY A 95 -28.17 11.35 13.53
C GLY A 95 -26.87 11.40 14.35
N LYS A 96 -26.96 11.86 15.61
CA LYS A 96 -25.86 12.01 16.58
C LYS A 96 -25.24 10.66 16.99
N ALA A 97 -23.92 10.64 17.16
CA ALA A 97 -23.16 9.52 17.72
C ALA A 97 -23.12 9.54 19.26
N SER A 98 -22.97 8.35 19.88
CA SER A 98 -22.51 8.17 21.27
C SER A 98 -21.68 6.87 21.41
N PRO A 99 -20.72 6.78 22.35
CA PRO A 99 -19.54 5.90 22.26
C PRO A 99 -19.62 4.61 23.12
N ALA A 100 -18.88 3.56 22.76
CA ALA A 100 -18.73 2.35 23.58
C ALA A 100 -17.26 1.93 23.83
N ALA A 101 -16.93 1.95 25.12
CA ALA A 101 -15.88 1.37 25.96
C ALA A 101 -14.80 0.39 25.42
N VAL A 102 -13.59 0.58 25.96
CA VAL A 102 -12.38 -0.26 25.86
C VAL A 102 -12.29 -1.24 27.05
N ARG A 103 -11.87 -2.49 26.83
CA ARG A 103 -11.38 -3.40 27.89
C ARG A 103 -9.90 -3.76 27.65
N LYS A 104 -9.09 -3.70 28.72
CA LYS A 104 -7.68 -4.15 28.77
C LYS A 104 -7.61 -5.61 29.26
N ALA A 105 -6.58 -6.37 28.84
CA ALA A 105 -6.23 -7.68 29.39
C ALA A 105 -4.74 -7.74 29.78
N ASP A 106 -4.47 -8.53 30.82
CA ASP A 106 -3.24 -8.66 31.61
C ASP A 106 -2.50 -9.98 31.25
N HIS A 107 -1.16 -10.03 31.25
CA HIS A 107 -0.40 -11.25 30.91
C HIS A 107 0.88 -11.44 31.76
N ASN A 108 0.84 -12.46 32.63
CA ASN A 108 2.02 -13.09 33.24
C ASN A 108 2.39 -14.34 32.40
N LEU A 109 3.56 -14.36 31.77
CA LEU A 109 4.02 -15.44 30.90
C LEU A 109 5.30 -16.03 31.49
N LYS A 110 5.22 -17.11 32.28
CA LYS A 110 6.39 -17.88 32.72
C LYS A 110 6.71 -18.98 31.71
N GLN A 111 7.45 -18.64 30.65
CA GLN A 111 7.78 -19.56 29.55
C GLN A 111 9.29 -19.66 29.38
N GLN A 112 9.82 -20.86 29.10
CA GLN A 112 11.25 -21.03 28.82
C GLN A 112 11.58 -20.44 27.45
N GLY A 113 12.85 -20.07 27.21
CA GLY A 113 13.35 -19.57 25.94
C GLY A 113 14.85 -19.84 25.77
N THR A 114 15.33 -19.83 24.53
CA THR A 114 16.71 -20.10 24.14
C THR A 114 17.25 -18.93 23.33
N VAL A 115 18.45 -18.46 23.65
CA VAL A 115 19.07 -17.34 22.94
C VAL A 115 19.57 -17.79 21.57
N THR A 116 19.26 -17.03 20.52
CA THR A 116 19.63 -17.36 19.13
C THR A 116 20.77 -16.52 18.58
N ALA A 117 21.22 -15.49 19.31
CA ALA A 117 22.31 -14.61 18.90
C ALA A 117 23.63 -14.96 19.60
N ASP A 118 24.75 -14.86 18.87
CA ASP A 118 26.11 -15.10 19.38
C ASP A 118 26.43 -14.29 20.65
N SER A 119 25.89 -13.08 20.76
CA SER A 119 25.94 -12.24 21.95
C SER A 119 24.66 -11.43 22.11
N LEU A 120 23.99 -11.58 23.24
CA LEU A 120 22.76 -10.89 23.60
C LEU A 120 22.93 -10.13 24.91
N ARG A 121 22.64 -8.83 24.89
CA ARG A 121 22.74 -7.95 26.07
C ARG A 121 21.45 -8.00 26.89
N VAL A 122 21.58 -8.33 28.17
CA VAL A 122 20.51 -8.23 29.18
C VAL A 122 20.57 -6.85 29.81
N ARG A 123 19.43 -6.16 29.85
CA ARG A 123 19.32 -4.76 30.30
C ARG A 123 18.40 -4.60 31.50
N GLU A 124 18.53 -3.50 32.22
CA GLU A 124 17.69 -3.22 33.39
C GLU A 124 16.22 -2.92 33.03
N GLY A 125 15.97 -2.37 31.84
CA GLY A 125 14.63 -2.03 31.33
C GLY A 125 14.44 -2.37 29.84
N PRO A 126 13.19 -2.35 29.33
CA PRO A 126 12.87 -2.67 27.95
C PRO A 126 13.31 -1.54 27.01
N GLY A 127 14.49 -1.65 26.43
CA GLY A 127 15.02 -0.64 25.50
C GLY A 127 16.54 -0.63 25.44
N THR A 128 17.11 -0.17 24.32
CA THR A 128 18.56 -0.09 24.14
C THR A 128 19.23 1.03 24.93
N SER A 129 18.45 1.98 25.46
CA SER A 129 18.90 3.09 26.32
C SER A 129 19.13 2.69 27.78
N HIS A 130 18.60 1.54 28.21
CA HIS A 130 18.80 1.06 29.58
C HIS A 130 20.18 0.42 29.78
N PRO A 131 20.79 0.54 30.97
CA PRO A 131 22.08 -0.07 31.27
C PRO A 131 22.10 -1.57 30.98
N VAL A 132 23.25 -2.06 30.49
CA VAL A 132 23.51 -3.49 30.29
C VAL A 132 23.99 -4.06 31.61
N ILE A 133 23.28 -5.08 32.11
CA ILE A 133 23.52 -5.67 33.43
C ILE A 133 24.07 -7.09 33.34
N ALA A 134 23.92 -7.76 32.19
CA ALA A 134 24.54 -9.05 31.89
C ALA A 134 24.63 -9.30 30.37
N GLY A 135 25.34 -10.37 29.99
CA GLY A 135 25.40 -10.85 28.61
C GLY A 135 25.08 -12.35 28.54
N LEU A 136 24.40 -12.74 27.46
CA LEU A 136 24.08 -14.13 27.11
C LEU A 136 24.70 -14.48 25.76
N LYS A 137 24.90 -15.76 25.52
CA LYS A 137 25.43 -16.31 24.28
C LYS A 137 24.40 -17.20 23.61
N GLN A 138 24.63 -17.51 22.34
CA GLN A 138 23.77 -18.42 21.58
C GLN A 138 23.66 -19.78 22.29
N GLY A 139 22.43 -20.29 22.38
CA GLY A 139 22.10 -21.53 23.06
C GLY A 139 21.80 -21.38 24.56
N ASP A 140 22.08 -20.22 25.18
CA ASP A 140 21.75 -19.99 26.58
C ASP A 140 20.24 -20.07 26.81
N LYS A 141 19.85 -20.79 27.87
CA LYS A 141 18.44 -20.96 28.26
C LYS A 141 18.04 -19.92 29.30
N LEU A 142 16.85 -19.37 29.14
CA LEU A 142 16.28 -18.35 30.02
C LEU A 142 14.79 -18.62 30.28
N THR A 143 14.24 -18.01 31.32
CA THR A 143 12.80 -18.02 31.60
C THR A 143 12.24 -16.63 31.32
N VAL A 144 11.37 -16.49 30.34
CA VAL A 144 10.57 -15.28 30.15
C VAL A 144 9.53 -15.17 31.26
N LEU A 145 9.34 -13.97 31.77
CA LEU A 145 8.39 -13.61 32.82
C LEU A 145 7.25 -12.73 32.26
N LYS A 146 7.58 -11.84 31.32
CA LYS A 146 6.62 -11.00 30.58
C LYS A 146 7.21 -10.53 29.25
N ALA A 147 6.33 -10.19 28.32
CA ALA A 147 6.69 -9.55 27.06
C ALA A 147 6.06 -8.16 27.00
N ASP A 148 6.80 -7.17 26.54
CA ASP A 148 6.30 -5.81 26.36
C ASP A 148 7.00 -5.15 25.17
N ASN A 149 6.21 -4.71 24.18
CA ASN A 149 6.67 -3.96 23.01
C ASN A 149 7.96 -4.49 22.34
N GLY A 150 8.08 -5.82 22.16
CA GLY A 150 9.23 -6.46 21.51
C GLY A 150 10.43 -6.73 22.42
N TRP A 151 10.28 -6.52 23.72
CA TRP A 151 11.24 -6.88 24.75
C TRP A 151 10.67 -7.96 25.65
N LEU A 152 11.52 -8.91 26.02
CA LEU A 152 11.20 -9.96 26.97
C LEU A 152 11.87 -9.63 28.30
N ASN A 153 11.09 -9.56 29.37
CA ASN A 153 11.64 -9.62 30.72
C ASN A 153 11.92 -11.08 31.02
N ILE A 154 13.18 -11.39 31.29
CA ILE A 154 13.70 -12.73 31.44
C ILE A 154 14.39 -12.92 32.79
N ARG A 155 14.47 -14.17 33.23
CA ARG A 155 15.26 -14.63 34.36
C ARG A 155 16.23 -15.71 33.90
N VAL A 156 17.51 -15.55 34.22
CA VAL A 156 18.58 -16.48 33.88
C VAL A 156 19.66 -16.44 34.96
N GLY A 157 20.03 -17.60 35.51
CA GLY A 157 21.08 -17.70 36.54
C GLY A 157 20.88 -16.79 37.76
N GLY A 158 19.63 -16.54 38.17
CA GLY A 158 19.30 -15.63 39.28
C GLY A 158 19.16 -14.14 38.90
N THR A 159 19.64 -13.73 37.72
CA THR A 159 19.50 -12.36 37.21
C THR A 159 18.16 -12.17 36.53
N THR A 160 17.46 -11.07 36.81
CA THR A 160 16.23 -10.66 36.11
C THR A 160 16.49 -9.38 35.33
N GLY A 161 16.16 -9.37 34.04
CA GLY A 161 16.42 -8.22 33.16
C GLY A 161 15.65 -8.34 31.85
N TRP A 162 15.95 -7.46 30.90
CA TRP A 162 15.24 -7.37 29.63
C TRP A 162 16.16 -7.65 28.46
N VAL A 163 15.67 -8.46 27.52
CA VAL A 163 16.36 -8.77 26.26
C VAL A 163 15.42 -8.54 25.10
N SER A 164 15.98 -8.28 23.91
CA SER A 164 15.15 -8.15 22.71
C SER A 164 14.53 -9.51 22.36
N GLN A 165 13.22 -9.53 22.12
CA GLN A 165 12.47 -10.73 21.75
C GLN A 165 12.98 -11.35 20.44
N ALA A 166 13.57 -10.53 19.56
CA ALA A 166 14.09 -10.98 18.26
C ALA A 166 15.24 -12.00 18.38
N TYR A 167 15.85 -12.14 19.56
CA TYR A 167 17.02 -13.00 19.78
C TYR A 167 16.76 -14.12 20.80
N VAL A 168 15.49 -14.40 21.09
CA VAL A 168 15.07 -15.45 22.02
C VAL A 168 13.97 -16.28 21.37
N GLU A 169 14.24 -17.57 21.19
CA GLU A 169 13.29 -18.56 20.73
C GLU A 169 12.56 -19.18 21.92
N MET A 170 11.23 -19.13 21.97
CA MET A 170 10.47 -19.60 23.14
C MET A 170 10.37 -21.13 23.19
N GLY A 171 10.89 -21.72 24.27
CA GLY A 171 10.85 -23.14 24.59
C GLY A 171 9.52 -23.54 25.25
N GLY A 172 8.54 -23.81 24.41
CA GLY A 172 7.27 -24.39 24.81
C GLY A 172 6.49 -24.63 23.55
N ALA A 173 6.11 -25.88 23.29
CA ALA A 173 5.30 -26.25 22.14
C ALA A 173 4.07 -25.34 22.11
N ALA A 174 4.11 -24.33 21.24
CA ALA A 174 2.92 -23.58 20.92
C ALA A 174 1.91 -24.59 20.35
N PRO A 175 0.62 -24.51 20.71
CA PRO A 175 -0.38 -25.10 19.82
C PRO A 175 -0.11 -24.47 18.47
N ALA A 176 0.06 -25.31 17.43
CA ALA A 176 0.38 -24.86 16.10
C ALA A 176 -0.56 -23.71 15.69
N VAL A 177 -0.09 -22.47 15.80
CA VAL A 177 -0.58 -21.42 14.94
C VAL A 177 0.01 -21.81 13.61
N GLN A 178 -0.80 -22.48 12.81
CA GLN A 178 -0.52 -22.72 11.41
C GLN A 178 -0.32 -21.36 10.74
N THR A 179 0.90 -20.81 10.77
CA THR A 179 1.36 -20.02 9.64
C THR A 179 1.70 -21.05 8.57
N SER A 180 0.66 -21.59 7.94
CA SER A 180 0.82 -22.28 6.67
C SER A 180 1.62 -21.33 5.78
N PRO A 181 2.69 -21.77 5.10
CA PRO A 181 3.22 -20.99 3.99
C PRO A 181 2.04 -20.66 3.08
N VAL A 182 1.89 -19.40 2.67
CA VAL A 182 0.81 -18.98 1.78
C VAL A 182 0.79 -19.95 0.59
N SER A 183 -0.22 -20.82 0.55
CA SER A 183 -0.21 -21.98 -0.35
C SER A 183 -0.26 -21.50 -1.80
N ARG A 184 0.57 -22.08 -2.67
CA ARG A 184 0.64 -21.68 -4.08
C ARG A 184 -0.56 -22.27 -4.82
N SER A 185 -1.45 -21.44 -5.35
CA SER A 185 -2.47 -21.89 -6.30
C SER A 185 -1.84 -22.05 -7.69
N SER A 186 -1.58 -23.28 -8.13
CA SER A 186 -1.04 -23.56 -9.47
C SER A 186 -2.15 -23.64 -10.53
N GLY A 187 -1.84 -23.25 -11.77
CA GLY A 187 -2.68 -23.49 -12.95
C GLY A 187 -3.62 -22.36 -13.39
N LYS A 188 -3.86 -21.32 -12.59
CA LYS A 188 -4.72 -20.18 -12.98
C LYS A 188 -3.98 -19.01 -13.62
N LEU A 189 -2.65 -19.04 -13.55
CA LEU A 189 -1.77 -18.03 -14.16
C LEU A 189 -1.18 -18.48 -15.50
N GLN A 190 -1.37 -19.74 -15.90
CA GLN A 190 -0.78 -20.30 -17.10
C GLN A 190 -1.18 -19.49 -18.34
N GLY A 191 -0.18 -18.98 -19.06
CA GLY A 191 -0.36 -18.22 -20.29
C GLY A 191 -0.81 -16.77 -20.11
N LYS A 192 -1.17 -16.34 -18.89
CA LYS A 192 -1.56 -14.97 -18.60
C LYS A 192 -0.39 -14.03 -18.74
N LEU A 193 -0.56 -12.92 -19.45
CA LEU A 193 0.44 -11.90 -19.60
C LEU A 193 0.27 -10.83 -18.52
N ILE A 194 1.23 -10.74 -17.62
CA ILE A 194 1.23 -9.76 -16.53
C ILE A 194 2.33 -8.74 -16.79
N VAL A 195 1.96 -7.45 -16.82
CA VAL A 195 2.94 -6.37 -16.81
C VAL A 195 3.22 -6.00 -15.36
N ILE A 196 4.49 -6.02 -14.98
CA ILE A 196 4.96 -5.55 -13.67
C ILE A 196 5.66 -4.21 -13.86
N ASP A 197 5.25 -3.23 -13.08
CA ASP A 197 5.79 -1.88 -13.11
C ASP A 197 6.52 -1.56 -11.80
N PRO A 198 7.84 -1.71 -11.74
CA PRO A 198 8.60 -1.23 -10.59
C PRO A 198 8.60 0.31 -10.62
N GLY A 199 7.95 0.94 -9.64
CA GLY A 199 7.87 2.39 -9.54
C GLY A 199 9.24 3.08 -9.50
N HIS A 200 9.29 4.34 -9.93
CA HIS A 200 10.49 5.18 -9.95
C HIS A 200 11.62 4.60 -10.85
N GLY A 201 12.87 5.01 -10.62
CA GLY A 201 14.07 4.57 -11.34
C GLY A 201 14.93 5.74 -11.83
N GLY A 202 16.10 5.45 -12.40
CA GLY A 202 17.05 6.46 -12.87
C GLY A 202 17.38 7.46 -11.76
N ASP A 203 17.24 8.74 -12.07
CA ASP A 203 17.48 9.84 -11.13
C ASP A 203 16.33 10.09 -10.14
N ASP A 204 15.20 9.39 -10.27
CA ASP A 204 14.09 9.45 -9.33
C ASP A 204 14.23 8.32 -8.29
N PRO A 205 14.68 8.61 -7.06
CA PRO A 205 14.86 7.61 -6.02
C PRO A 205 13.54 7.09 -5.46
N GLY A 206 12.41 7.75 -5.74
CA GLY A 206 11.21 7.67 -4.90
C GLY A 206 11.51 8.20 -3.49
N MET A 207 10.88 7.62 -2.48
CA MET A 207 11.15 8.03 -1.10
C MET A 207 12.43 7.37 -0.53
N ILE A 208 13.21 8.11 0.26
CA ILE A 208 14.42 7.61 0.94
C ILE A 208 14.15 7.39 2.42
N GLY A 209 14.14 6.11 2.83
CA GLY A 209 13.65 5.66 4.13
C GLY A 209 14.20 6.45 5.31
N THR A 210 13.33 6.74 6.27
CA THR A 210 13.67 7.70 7.34
C THR A 210 14.59 7.15 8.43
N THR A 211 14.77 5.83 8.50
CA THR A 211 15.56 5.16 9.55
C THR A 211 16.78 4.43 8.99
N LEU A 212 16.65 3.73 7.86
CA LEU A 212 17.71 2.92 7.27
C LEU A 212 18.11 3.40 5.87
N GLU A 213 17.65 4.59 5.48
CA GLU A 213 17.92 5.24 4.19
C GLU A 213 17.61 4.31 3.01
N THR A 214 16.58 3.48 3.17
CA THR A 214 16.17 2.53 2.13
C THR A 214 15.64 3.29 0.92
N ILE A 215 16.25 3.09 -0.23
CA ILE A 215 15.87 3.78 -1.46
C ILE A 215 14.72 3.02 -2.13
N GLU A 216 13.57 3.69 -2.31
CA GLU A 216 12.35 3.06 -2.81
C GLU A 216 12.54 2.43 -4.20
N LYS A 217 13.18 3.13 -5.15
CA LYS A 217 13.38 2.59 -6.52
C LYS A 217 14.12 1.25 -6.53
N GLU A 218 15.08 1.05 -5.63
CA GLU A 218 15.88 -0.18 -5.54
C GLU A 218 15.02 -1.31 -4.98
N LEU A 219 14.25 -1.01 -3.93
CA LEU A 219 13.36 -1.97 -3.28
C LEU A 219 12.20 -2.37 -4.20
N ASN A 220 11.63 -1.41 -4.94
CA ASN A 220 10.62 -1.65 -5.98
C ASN A 220 11.16 -2.61 -7.03
N LEU A 221 12.35 -2.35 -7.58
CA LEU A 221 12.96 -3.21 -8.59
C LEU A 221 13.28 -4.61 -8.07
N LYS A 222 13.80 -4.72 -6.85
CA LYS A 222 14.11 -6.00 -6.21
C LYS A 222 12.85 -6.85 -6.04
N THR A 223 11.80 -6.28 -5.47
CA THR A 223 10.53 -6.98 -5.23
C THR A 223 9.83 -7.33 -6.54
N ALA A 224 9.87 -6.44 -7.53
CA ALA A 224 9.30 -6.71 -8.87
C ALA A 224 10.01 -7.86 -9.60
N LYS A 225 11.35 -8.00 -9.47
CA LYS A 225 12.09 -9.15 -10.01
C LYS A 225 11.69 -10.46 -9.33
N LEU A 226 11.53 -10.46 -8.01
CA LEU A 226 11.03 -11.62 -7.27
C LEU A 226 9.61 -11.99 -7.72
N LEU A 227 8.74 -10.99 -7.95
CA LEU A 227 7.39 -11.22 -8.45
C LEU A 227 7.39 -11.80 -9.86
N ARG A 228 8.24 -11.28 -10.75
CA ARG A 228 8.44 -11.86 -12.09
C ARG A 228 8.78 -13.35 -11.98
N ASP A 229 9.76 -13.69 -11.15
CA ASP A 229 10.23 -15.08 -11.04
C ASP A 229 9.14 -16.01 -10.49
N GLU A 230 8.39 -15.56 -9.47
CA GLU A 230 7.25 -16.32 -8.92
C GLU A 230 6.12 -16.49 -9.95
N LEU A 231 5.80 -15.46 -10.73
CA LEU A 231 4.76 -15.52 -11.76
C LEU A 231 5.17 -16.43 -12.93
N VAL A 232 6.42 -16.33 -13.39
CA VAL A 232 6.98 -17.19 -14.45
C VAL A 232 6.99 -18.65 -14.00
N ALA A 233 7.40 -18.93 -12.75
CA ALA A 233 7.37 -20.28 -12.18
C ALA A 233 5.95 -20.87 -12.12
N ARG A 234 4.92 -20.03 -12.15
CA ARG A 234 3.50 -20.42 -12.20
C ARG A 234 2.89 -20.39 -13.60
N GLY A 235 3.72 -20.23 -14.63
CA GLY A 235 3.33 -20.32 -16.03
C GLY A 235 2.82 -19.02 -16.65
N ALA A 236 2.86 -17.89 -15.93
CA ALA A 236 2.55 -16.59 -16.50
C ALA A 236 3.66 -16.12 -17.45
N LYS A 237 3.29 -15.32 -18.44
CA LYS A 237 4.21 -14.48 -19.20
C LYS A 237 4.35 -13.15 -18.46
N VAL A 238 5.57 -12.63 -18.36
CA VAL A 238 5.82 -11.38 -17.64
C VAL A 238 6.61 -10.40 -18.52
N ILE A 239 6.14 -9.16 -18.56
CA ILE A 239 6.89 -8.01 -19.06
C ILE A 239 7.11 -7.06 -17.91
N MET A 240 8.33 -6.54 -17.75
CA MET A 240 8.61 -5.49 -16.77
C MET A 240 8.79 -4.15 -17.49
N THR A 241 8.23 -3.07 -16.95
CA THR A 241 8.39 -1.72 -17.53
C THR A 241 9.83 -1.24 -17.47
N ARG A 242 10.58 -1.64 -16.42
CA ARG A 242 12.04 -1.52 -16.32
C ARG A 242 12.67 -2.73 -15.66
N THR A 243 13.92 -3.02 -16.01
CA THR A 243 14.70 -4.16 -15.46
C THR A 243 16.02 -3.75 -14.80
N LYS A 244 16.41 -2.49 -14.97
CA LYS A 244 17.63 -1.88 -14.43
C LYS A 244 17.28 -0.67 -13.57
N ASP A 245 18.20 -0.32 -12.68
CA ASP A 245 17.99 0.80 -11.76
C ASP A 245 18.20 2.17 -12.41
N ASP A 246 19.07 2.26 -13.43
CA ASP A 246 19.37 3.47 -14.20
C ASP A 246 18.26 3.88 -15.20
N SER A 247 17.18 3.11 -15.28
CA SER A 247 16.06 3.36 -16.19
C SER A 247 14.83 3.89 -15.45
N ASN A 248 14.24 4.96 -15.96
CA ASN A 248 12.96 5.51 -15.49
C ASN A 248 12.02 5.78 -16.68
N PRO A 249 11.25 4.78 -17.14
CA PRO A 249 10.25 5.01 -18.18
C PRO A 249 9.24 6.06 -17.72
N LYS A 250 8.79 6.92 -18.64
CA LYS A 250 7.74 7.89 -18.36
C LYS A 250 6.46 7.18 -17.95
N LEU A 251 5.60 7.86 -17.19
CA LEU A 251 4.33 7.27 -16.75
C LEU A 251 3.48 6.78 -17.93
N SER A 252 3.46 7.51 -19.05
CA SER A 252 2.76 7.09 -20.27
C SER A 252 3.40 5.87 -20.93
N GLU A 253 4.73 5.79 -20.97
CA GLU A 253 5.44 4.63 -21.53
C GLU A 253 5.17 3.34 -20.73
N ARG A 254 5.00 3.47 -19.40
CA ARG A 254 4.61 2.35 -18.53
C ARG A 254 3.23 1.81 -18.91
N VAL A 255 2.29 2.70 -19.20
CA VAL A 255 0.94 2.37 -19.69
C VAL A 255 0.99 1.77 -21.08
N ASP A 256 1.69 2.39 -22.02
CA ASP A 256 1.83 1.94 -23.40
C ASP A 256 2.35 0.49 -23.46
N ILE A 257 3.31 0.12 -22.59
CA ILE A 257 3.80 -1.26 -22.48
C ILE A 257 2.68 -2.24 -22.11
N SER A 258 1.76 -1.85 -21.22
CA SER A 258 0.61 -2.66 -20.84
C SER A 258 -0.37 -2.86 -22.00
N GLU A 259 -0.76 -1.75 -22.62
CA GLU A 259 -1.81 -1.73 -23.64
C GLU A 259 -1.35 -2.36 -24.95
N ARG A 260 -0.16 -1.99 -25.44
CA ARG A 260 0.37 -2.50 -26.72
C ARG A 260 0.59 -4.00 -26.72
N ASN A 261 0.79 -4.60 -25.54
CA ASN A 261 0.94 -6.04 -25.37
C ASN A 261 -0.36 -6.73 -24.93
N ALA A 262 -1.46 -5.98 -24.79
CA ALA A 262 -2.76 -6.47 -24.33
C ALA A 262 -2.67 -7.27 -23.01
N ALA A 263 -1.92 -6.75 -22.02
CA ALA A 263 -1.68 -7.43 -20.75
C ALA A 263 -2.98 -7.88 -20.06
N ASP A 264 -3.05 -9.09 -19.54
CA ASP A 264 -4.21 -9.56 -18.75
C ASP A 264 -4.33 -8.81 -17.42
N ALA A 265 -3.23 -8.31 -16.87
CA ALA A 265 -3.19 -7.39 -15.72
C ALA A 265 -1.91 -6.54 -15.69
N PHE A 266 -1.99 -5.37 -15.08
CA PHE A 266 -0.88 -4.47 -14.79
C PHE A 266 -0.71 -4.29 -13.28
N ILE A 267 0.47 -4.57 -12.75
CA ILE A 267 0.78 -4.47 -11.31
C ILE A 267 1.93 -3.48 -11.11
N SER A 268 1.64 -2.31 -10.53
CA SER A 268 2.67 -1.36 -10.12
C SER A 268 3.10 -1.63 -8.67
N ILE A 269 4.41 -1.63 -8.42
CA ILE A 269 5.03 -1.97 -7.12
C ILE A 269 5.69 -0.73 -6.55
N HIS A 270 5.26 -0.35 -5.34
CA HIS A 270 5.73 0.80 -4.58
C HIS A 270 5.91 0.47 -3.09
N TYR A 271 6.65 1.33 -2.39
CA TYR A 271 6.63 1.40 -0.93
C TYR A 271 6.36 2.82 -0.47
N ASN A 272 5.40 2.95 0.44
CA ASN A 272 4.71 4.18 0.71
C ASN A 272 5.54 5.11 1.61
N SER A 273 5.07 6.35 1.69
CA SER A 273 5.52 7.35 2.66
C SER A 273 4.34 8.12 3.23
N SER A 274 4.41 8.44 4.51
CA SER A 274 3.43 9.28 5.20
C SER A 274 4.10 10.13 6.25
N GLN A 275 3.61 11.37 6.40
CA GLN A 275 4.00 12.27 7.49
C GLN A 275 3.52 11.77 8.86
N LYS A 276 2.44 10.97 8.89
CA LYS A 276 1.97 10.28 10.09
C LYS A 276 2.72 8.96 10.21
N ASN A 277 2.93 8.48 11.45
CA ASN A 277 3.50 7.17 11.73
C ASN A 277 2.55 6.03 11.31
N THR A 278 2.41 5.85 10.00
CA THR A 278 1.49 4.92 9.34
C THR A 278 2.24 3.64 9.04
N SER A 279 1.55 2.50 9.08
CA SER A 279 2.13 1.19 8.75
C SER A 279 1.17 0.36 7.93
N GLY A 280 1.70 -0.68 7.30
CA GLY A 280 0.92 -1.69 6.59
C GLY A 280 0.97 -1.55 5.07
N THR A 281 0.30 -2.50 4.41
CA THR A 281 0.14 -2.53 2.96
C THR A 281 -1.16 -1.89 2.51
N LEU A 282 -1.22 -1.44 1.26
CA LEU A 282 -2.43 -0.90 0.64
C LEU A 282 -2.41 -1.25 -0.85
N ALA A 283 -3.58 -1.49 -1.45
CA ALA A 283 -3.70 -1.60 -2.90
C ALA A 283 -4.61 -0.49 -3.44
N PHE A 284 -4.18 0.14 -4.52
CA PHE A 284 -4.93 1.18 -5.21
C PHE A 284 -5.49 0.69 -6.52
N TYR A 285 -6.69 1.17 -6.83
CA TYR A 285 -7.38 0.99 -8.11
C TYR A 285 -7.89 2.34 -8.62
N TYR A 286 -8.20 2.45 -9.91
CA TYR A 286 -8.77 3.67 -10.47
C TYR A 286 -10.24 3.51 -10.85
N ALA A 287 -10.57 2.54 -11.71
CA ALA A 287 -11.95 2.33 -12.17
C ALA A 287 -12.53 1.00 -11.64
N ASP A 288 -13.84 0.81 -11.79
CA ASP A 288 -14.54 -0.41 -11.35
C ASP A 288 -13.92 -1.69 -11.94
N LYS A 289 -13.38 -1.61 -13.17
CA LYS A 289 -12.66 -2.72 -13.84
C LYS A 289 -11.42 -3.20 -13.08
N ASP A 290 -10.82 -2.31 -12.28
CA ASP A 290 -9.56 -2.50 -11.57
C ASP A 290 -9.78 -2.99 -10.13
N GLU A 291 -10.94 -2.65 -9.55
CA GLU A 291 -11.22 -2.86 -8.14
C GLU A 291 -11.18 -4.34 -7.74
N LEU A 292 -11.73 -5.23 -8.57
CA LEU A 292 -11.72 -6.67 -8.31
C LEU A 292 -10.30 -7.24 -8.24
N LEU A 293 -9.41 -6.77 -9.12
CA LEU A 293 -8.00 -7.15 -9.12
C LEU A 293 -7.31 -6.67 -7.83
N ALA A 294 -7.46 -5.39 -7.49
CA ALA A 294 -6.86 -4.81 -6.30
C ALA A 294 -7.36 -5.50 -5.01
N ARG A 295 -8.66 -5.81 -4.93
CA ARG A 295 -9.26 -6.52 -3.78
C ARG A 295 -8.75 -7.95 -3.64
N ALA A 296 -8.63 -8.68 -4.74
CA ALA A 296 -8.10 -10.04 -4.73
C ALA A 296 -6.66 -10.07 -4.20
N ILE A 297 -5.82 -9.12 -4.62
CA ILE A 297 -4.45 -8.98 -4.13
C ILE A 297 -4.41 -8.54 -2.67
N ALA A 298 -5.16 -7.51 -2.28
CA ALA A 298 -5.19 -7.02 -0.90
C ALA A 298 -5.62 -8.11 0.09
N ARG A 299 -6.58 -8.95 -0.27
CA ARG A 299 -7.02 -10.09 0.54
C ARG A 299 -5.86 -11.04 0.84
N ARG A 300 -5.04 -11.38 -0.16
CA ARG A 300 -3.87 -12.26 0.05
C ARG A 300 -2.73 -11.58 0.78
N LEU A 301 -2.56 -10.28 0.63
CA LEU A 301 -1.60 -9.52 1.44
C LEU A 301 -2.00 -9.50 2.93
N ALA A 302 -3.28 -9.72 3.25
CA ALA A 302 -3.75 -9.87 4.62
C ALA A 302 -3.43 -11.25 5.24
N ASP A 303 -3.04 -12.26 4.44
CA ASP A 303 -2.74 -13.64 4.88
C ASP A 303 -1.36 -13.75 5.58
N GLY A 304 -1.00 -12.78 6.41
CA GLY A 304 0.14 -12.89 7.33
C GLY A 304 1.52 -12.70 6.69
N ILE A 305 1.68 -11.77 5.75
CA ILE A 305 2.99 -11.50 5.11
C ILE A 305 4.01 -10.80 6.03
N GLY A 306 3.59 -10.33 7.21
CA GLY A 306 4.45 -9.65 8.20
C GLY A 306 4.05 -8.20 8.49
N LEU A 307 3.22 -7.59 7.64
CA LEU A 307 2.60 -6.29 7.86
C LEU A 307 1.08 -6.42 7.84
N LYS A 308 0.39 -5.52 8.56
CA LYS A 308 -1.07 -5.42 8.44
C LYS A 308 -1.46 -4.98 7.04
N ASN A 309 -2.65 -5.36 6.57
CA ASN A 309 -3.22 -4.87 5.33
C ASN A 309 -4.27 -3.79 5.64
N ASN A 310 -4.17 -2.64 4.97
CA ASN A 310 -5.10 -1.51 5.11
C ASN A 310 -6.23 -1.53 4.06
N GLY A 311 -6.36 -2.61 3.29
CA GLY A 311 -7.41 -2.82 2.31
C GLY A 311 -7.09 -2.24 0.93
N VAL A 312 -8.15 -1.77 0.27
CA VAL A 312 -8.08 -1.12 -1.04
C VAL A 312 -8.53 0.33 -0.95
N SER A 313 -8.01 1.18 -1.84
CA SER A 313 -8.44 2.57 -1.97
C SER A 313 -8.50 2.97 -3.45
N PHE A 314 -9.42 3.87 -3.80
CA PHE A 314 -9.30 4.60 -5.05
C PHE A 314 -8.00 5.42 -5.06
N GLY A 315 -7.33 5.50 -6.22
CA GLY A 315 -6.13 6.28 -6.43
C GLY A 315 -6.04 6.83 -7.85
N ASN A 316 -5.98 8.16 -7.99
CA ASN A 316 -5.88 8.86 -9.28
C ASN A 316 -4.45 8.88 -9.84
N TYR A 317 -3.83 7.72 -9.96
CA TYR A 317 -2.46 7.56 -10.47
C TYR A 317 -2.48 7.39 -11.98
N HIS A 318 -1.59 8.07 -12.72
CA HIS A 318 -1.55 8.01 -14.19
C HIS A 318 -1.49 6.58 -14.73
N VAL A 319 -0.65 5.72 -14.14
CA VAL A 319 -0.48 4.32 -14.55
C VAL A 319 -1.71 3.43 -14.32
N LEU A 320 -2.68 3.91 -13.52
CA LEU A 320 -3.97 3.25 -13.34
C LEU A 320 -5.05 3.93 -14.19
N ARG A 321 -5.11 5.26 -14.17
CA ARG A 321 -6.13 6.05 -14.86
C ARG A 321 -6.08 5.90 -16.37
N GLU A 322 -4.89 5.99 -16.95
CA GLU A 322 -4.72 5.97 -18.40
C GLU A 322 -4.55 4.55 -18.94
N ASN A 323 -4.65 3.52 -18.10
CA ASN A 323 -4.43 2.14 -18.50
C ASN A 323 -5.77 1.43 -18.70
N ASP A 324 -6.09 1.08 -19.95
CA ASP A 324 -7.31 0.36 -20.29
C ASP A 324 -7.30 -1.10 -19.82
N ARG A 325 -6.13 -1.66 -19.51
CA ARG A 325 -5.98 -3.02 -18.95
C ARG A 325 -6.33 -3.02 -17.46
N PRO A 326 -6.78 -4.15 -16.86
CA PRO A 326 -6.99 -4.22 -15.42
C PRO A 326 -5.70 -3.90 -14.65
N ALA A 327 -5.72 -2.89 -13.78
CA ALA A 327 -4.52 -2.35 -13.17
C ALA A 327 -4.62 -2.21 -11.65
N ALA A 328 -3.53 -2.46 -10.92
CA ALA A 328 -3.44 -2.18 -9.49
C ALA A 328 -2.06 -1.62 -9.13
N LEU A 329 -2.03 -0.64 -8.22
CA LEU A 329 -0.79 -0.14 -7.62
C LEU A 329 -0.70 -0.61 -6.17
N LEU A 330 0.40 -1.26 -5.81
CA LEU A 330 0.58 -1.89 -4.52
C LEU A 330 1.61 -1.12 -3.71
N GLU A 331 1.19 -0.70 -2.53
CA GLU A 331 2.04 -0.12 -1.49
C GLU A 331 2.39 -1.20 -0.48
N LEU A 332 3.61 -1.69 -0.50
CA LEU A 332 4.01 -2.89 0.24
C LEU A 332 4.60 -2.60 1.63
N GLY A 333 4.32 -1.42 2.20
CA GLY A 333 4.79 -0.97 3.52
C GLY A 333 5.22 0.49 3.47
N PHE A 334 5.37 1.14 4.62
CA PHE A 334 5.77 2.57 4.70
C PHE A 334 7.26 2.73 5.03
N LEU A 335 8.07 3.25 4.10
CA LEU A 335 9.49 3.56 4.35
C LEU A 335 9.68 4.74 5.31
N SER A 336 8.63 5.54 5.54
CA SER A 336 8.61 6.55 6.59
C SER A 336 8.33 5.99 8.00
N ASN A 337 8.08 4.68 8.12
CA ASN A 337 7.86 3.99 9.38
C ASN A 337 9.04 3.05 9.68
N ALA A 338 9.74 3.32 10.78
CA ALA A 338 10.94 2.58 11.17
C ALA A 338 10.75 1.06 11.30
N LYS A 339 9.53 0.60 11.66
CA LYS A 339 9.22 -0.83 11.79
C LYS A 339 8.96 -1.45 10.43
N ASP A 340 8.14 -0.81 9.60
CA ASP A 340 7.87 -1.26 8.24
C ASP A 340 9.17 -1.29 7.43
N GLU A 341 9.97 -0.21 7.45
CA GLU A 341 11.25 -0.12 6.75
C GLU A 341 12.18 -1.30 7.09
N LYS A 342 12.28 -1.68 8.37
CA LYS A 342 13.04 -2.87 8.79
C LYS A 342 12.48 -4.17 8.22
N ILE A 343 11.17 -4.34 8.23
CA ILE A 343 10.49 -5.55 7.77
C ILE A 343 10.60 -5.69 6.25
N VAL A 344 10.33 -4.64 5.49
CA VAL A 344 10.25 -4.69 4.02
C VAL A 344 11.58 -4.97 3.34
N ARG A 345 12.70 -4.65 4.00
CA ARG A 345 14.05 -4.98 3.52
C ARG A 345 14.37 -6.46 3.62
N THR A 346 13.67 -7.22 4.45
CA THR A 346 13.94 -8.65 4.63
C THR A 346 13.53 -9.45 3.40
N GLU A 347 14.34 -10.43 3.05
CA GLU A 347 14.02 -11.34 1.95
C GLU A 347 12.74 -12.14 2.22
N GLN A 348 12.53 -12.56 3.47
CA GLN A 348 11.33 -13.29 3.86
C GLN A 348 10.05 -12.49 3.61
N TYR A 349 10.02 -11.20 3.98
CA TYR A 349 8.86 -10.34 3.71
C TYR A 349 8.61 -10.21 2.21
N GLN A 350 9.64 -9.93 1.42
CA GLN A 350 9.50 -9.78 -0.03
C GLN A 350 9.01 -11.08 -0.68
N ARG A 351 9.54 -12.24 -0.28
CA ARG A 351 9.06 -13.55 -0.76
C ARG A 351 7.60 -13.81 -0.39
N ASN A 352 7.20 -13.51 0.85
CA ASN A 352 5.81 -13.66 1.28
C ASN A 352 4.88 -12.73 0.49
N ALA A 353 5.27 -11.47 0.30
CA ALA A 353 4.51 -10.50 -0.46
C ALA A 353 4.31 -10.93 -1.91
N VAL A 354 5.36 -11.38 -2.62
CA VAL A 354 5.21 -11.79 -4.04
C VAL A 354 4.39 -13.06 -4.20
N VAL A 355 4.47 -14.01 -3.26
CA VAL A 355 3.60 -15.20 -3.23
C VAL A 355 2.13 -14.79 -3.02
N ALA A 356 1.87 -13.84 -2.11
CA ALA A 356 0.54 -13.31 -1.87
C ALA A 356 -0.02 -12.57 -3.10
N ILE A 357 0.78 -11.73 -3.76
CA ILE A 357 0.39 -11.04 -5.00
C ILE A 357 0.06 -12.06 -6.10
N ALA A 358 0.91 -13.08 -6.29
CA ALA A 358 0.67 -14.12 -7.28
C ALA A 358 -0.60 -14.94 -6.99
N ASN A 359 -0.91 -15.20 -5.72
CA ASN A 359 -2.17 -15.83 -5.32
C ASN A 359 -3.38 -14.92 -5.58
N GLY A 360 -3.27 -13.62 -5.32
CA GLY A 360 -4.34 -12.66 -5.57
C GLY A 360 -4.66 -12.54 -7.06
N LEU A 361 -3.63 -12.53 -7.91
CA LEU A 361 -3.77 -12.62 -9.36
C LEU A 361 -4.46 -13.92 -9.79
N ALA A 362 -4.07 -15.06 -9.21
CA ALA A 362 -4.70 -16.34 -9.51
C ALA A 362 -6.18 -16.38 -9.11
N ASP A 363 -6.54 -15.82 -7.95
CA ASP A 363 -7.92 -15.68 -7.50
C ASP A 363 -8.74 -14.78 -8.42
N TYR A 364 -8.16 -13.67 -8.88
CA TYR A 364 -8.77 -12.76 -9.84
C TYR A 364 -9.09 -13.47 -11.16
N PHE A 365 -8.11 -14.14 -11.78
CA PHE A 365 -8.34 -14.85 -13.04
C PHE A 365 -9.22 -16.09 -12.91
N ALA A 366 -9.36 -16.66 -11.72
CA ALA A 366 -10.31 -17.72 -11.44
C ALA A 366 -11.76 -17.23 -11.30
N GLY A 367 -12.01 -15.92 -11.28
CA GLY A 367 -13.34 -15.35 -10.99
C GLY A 367 -13.75 -15.50 -9.52
N SER A 368 -12.80 -15.79 -8.63
CA SER A 368 -13.04 -15.95 -7.19
C SER A 368 -13.00 -14.62 -6.43
N ALA A 369 -12.68 -13.51 -7.12
CA ALA A 369 -12.63 -12.17 -6.54
C ALA A 369 -14.02 -11.60 -6.18
N SER A 370 -15.07 -12.04 -6.88
CA SER A 370 -16.45 -11.54 -6.77
C SER A 370 -17.36 -12.37 -5.86
N ARG A 371 -16.83 -13.40 -5.17
CA ARG A 371 -17.57 -14.15 -4.15
C ARG A 371 -17.20 -13.61 -2.77
N VAL A 372 -18.24 -13.17 -2.05
CA VAL A 372 -18.31 -12.55 -0.71
C VAL A 372 -18.33 -11.03 -0.74
#